data_AF-A0AAW8STC4-F1
#
_entry.id   AF-A0AAW8STC4-F1
#
_cell.length_a   1.000
_cell.length_b   1.000
_cell.length_c   1.000
_cell.angle_alpha   90.00
_cell.angle_beta   90.00
_cell.angle_gamma   90.00
#
_symmetry.space_group_name_H-M   'P 1'
#
loop_
_entity.id
_entity.type
_entity.pdbx_description
1 polymer ?
#
loop_
_entity_poly.entity_id
_entity_poly.type
_entity_poly.pdbx_seq_one_letter_code
_entity_poly.pdbx_strand_id
1 'polypeptide(L)'
;MCKKSIVALSLILSVFALASCTADKEKITEQSETISSLQSQNSSLKKELSDLREIKRGETVELSGIVRVGKTLSAGYYNIESKSNKEETFLFYKDKEAFEKNESKNELLIPDSNEQKTNIRFNYKLEEGNILEILDPLFFTRTG
;
A
#
# COMPACT_ATOMS: atom_id res chain seq x y z
N MET A 1 1.29 -3.55 52.26
CA MET A 1 0.79 -2.82 51.07
C MET A 1 1.85 -1.83 50.64
N CYS A 2 2.45 -1.98 49.46
CA CYS A 2 3.08 -0.85 48.76
C CYS A 2 2.72 -0.99 47.28
N LYS A 3 1.89 -0.06 46.82
CA LYS A 3 1.40 0.03 45.45
C LYS A 3 2.55 0.44 44.52
N LYS A 4 2.54 -0.18 43.34
CA LYS A 4 3.38 0.12 42.17
C LYS A 4 2.92 1.41 41.48
N SER A 5 3.84 1.93 40.64
CA SER A 5 3.70 2.82 39.48
C SER A 5 4.47 4.14 39.65
N ILE A 6 5.27 4.65 38.70
CA ILE A 6 5.42 4.32 37.27
C ILE A 6 6.74 4.94 36.74
N VAL A 7 7.36 4.23 35.78
CA VAL A 7 8.18 4.69 34.64
C VAL A 7 9.51 5.42 34.91
N ALA A 8 10.59 4.76 34.49
CA ALA A 8 11.62 5.39 33.65
C ALA A 8 12.30 4.31 32.80
N LEU A 9 11.84 4.24 31.55
CA LEU A 9 12.53 3.64 30.42
C LEU A 9 13.76 4.52 30.12
N SER A 10 14.96 4.16 30.55
CA SER A 10 16.17 4.66 29.88
C SER A 10 17.40 3.80 30.18
N LEU A 11 18.08 3.45 29.09
CA LEU A 11 19.50 3.13 28.97
C LEU A 11 20.06 2.06 29.94
N ILE A 12 19.96 0.80 29.50
CA ILE A 12 21.02 -0.19 29.80
C ILE A 12 22.21 0.17 28.92
N LEU A 13 22.95 1.20 29.34
CA LEU A 13 24.28 1.52 28.85
C LEU A 13 25.26 1.28 30.01
N SER A 14 25.54 0.01 30.31
CA SER A 14 26.64 -0.38 31.19
C SER A 14 27.61 -1.22 30.38
N VAL A 15 28.67 -0.57 29.90
CA VAL A 15 29.81 -1.26 29.29
C VAL A 15 30.92 -1.40 30.34
N PHE A 16 31.56 -2.57 30.32
CA PHE A 16 32.91 -2.93 30.80
C PHE A 16 33.06 -3.64 32.15
N ALA A 17 33.33 -4.96 32.05
CA ALA A 17 34.49 -5.63 32.64
C ALA A 17 34.75 -6.91 31.81
N LEU A 18 35.64 -6.85 30.82
CA LEU A 18 37.05 -7.28 30.85
C LEU A 18 37.29 -8.81 30.83
N ALA A 19 38.00 -9.21 29.78
CA ALA A 19 38.76 -10.45 29.57
C ALA A 19 37.99 -11.74 29.27
N SER A 20 37.68 -11.96 27.98
CA SER A 20 37.83 -13.26 27.31
C SER A 20 38.02 -13.06 25.80
N CYS A 21 38.96 -13.82 25.25
CA CYS A 21 39.53 -13.80 23.91
C CYS A 21 38.52 -13.65 22.76
N THR A 22 38.87 -12.78 21.80
CA THR A 22 38.68 -12.78 20.32
C THR A 22 37.53 -13.53 19.62
N ALA A 23 36.89 -14.54 20.19
CA ALA A 23 35.70 -15.22 19.65
C ALA A 23 34.40 -14.40 19.83
N ASP A 24 34.33 -13.54 20.86
CA ASP A 24 33.14 -12.74 21.12
C ASP A 24 33.00 -11.52 20.19
N LYS A 25 34.12 -10.93 19.72
CA LYS A 25 34.05 -9.76 18.81
C LYS A 25 33.45 -10.12 17.46
N GLU A 26 33.88 -11.24 16.87
CA GLU A 26 33.37 -11.70 15.58
C GLU A 26 31.89 -12.04 15.68
N LYS A 27 31.50 -12.74 16.76
CA LYS A 27 30.11 -13.09 17.05
C LYS A 27 29.22 -11.87 17.33
N ILE A 28 29.74 -10.83 17.99
CA ILE A 28 29.02 -9.57 18.22
C ILE A 28 28.88 -8.77 16.92
N THR A 29 29.91 -8.75 16.06
CA THR A 29 29.85 -8.07 14.75
C THR A 29 28.86 -8.77 13.82
N GLU A 30 28.88 -10.11 13.73
CA GLU A 30 27.91 -10.89 12.96
C GLU A 30 26.48 -10.69 13.48
N GLN A 31 26.29 -10.63 14.79
CA GLN A 31 24.99 -10.33 15.39
C GLN A 31 24.51 -8.90 15.05
N SER A 32 25.41 -7.91 15.07
CA SER A 32 25.11 -6.52 14.70
C SER A 32 24.72 -6.38 13.22
N GLU A 33 25.40 -7.09 12.33
CA GLU A 33 25.10 -7.13 10.90
C GLU A 33 23.77 -7.82 10.63
N THR A 34 23.49 -8.92 11.33
CA THR A 34 22.21 -9.64 11.24
C THR A 34 21.05 -8.76 11.72
N ILE A 35 21.21 -8.05 12.84
CA ILE A 35 20.21 -7.11 13.36
C ILE A 35 19.97 -5.96 12.38
N SER A 36 21.03 -5.42 11.79
CA SER A 36 20.94 -4.33 10.80
C SER A 36 20.22 -4.79 9.53
N SER A 37 20.49 -6.01 9.07
CA SER A 37 19.81 -6.66 7.95
C SER A 37 18.31 -6.87 8.25
N LEU A 38 17.98 -7.38 9.45
CA LEU A 38 16.59 -7.57 9.89
C LEU A 38 15.83 -6.25 10.06
N GLN A 39 16.50 -5.18 10.48
CA GLN A 39 15.92 -3.83 10.56
C GLN A 39 15.68 -3.24 9.17
N SER A 40 16.64 -3.41 8.25
CA SER A 40 16.49 -3.03 6.85
C SER A 40 15.33 -3.78 6.19
N GLN A 41 15.25 -5.10 6.37
CA GLN A 41 14.14 -5.93 5.91
C GLN A 41 12.81 -5.50 6.53
N ASN A 42 12.75 -5.21 7.84
CA ASN A 42 11.53 -4.68 8.48
C ASN A 42 11.12 -3.31 7.93
N SER A 43 12.07 -2.43 7.62
CA SER A 43 11.77 -1.13 7.02
C SER A 43 11.25 -1.27 5.59
N SER A 44 11.80 -2.23 4.83
CA SER A 44 11.34 -2.57 3.49
C SER A 44 9.96 -3.24 3.52
N LEU A 45 9.73 -4.15 4.47
CA LEU A 45 8.43 -4.78 4.71
C LEU A 45 7.38 -3.76 5.16
N LYS A 46 7.72 -2.81 6.03
CA LYS A 46 6.85 -1.68 6.41
C LYS A 46 6.55 -0.74 5.24
N LYS A 47 7.47 -0.63 4.27
CA LYS A 47 7.28 0.15 3.04
C LYS A 47 6.41 -0.60 2.01
N GLU A 48 6.48 -1.93 1.99
CA GLU A 48 5.58 -2.80 1.21
C GLU A 48 4.21 -2.98 1.86
N LEU A 49 4.11 -2.80 3.19
CA LEU A 49 2.87 -2.59 3.93
C LEU A 49 2.33 -1.17 3.67
N SER A 50 2.13 -0.81 2.40
CA SER A 50 1.11 0.16 2.05
C SER A 50 -0.21 -0.49 2.47
N ASP A 51 -0.66 -0.18 3.68
CA ASP A 51 -1.87 -0.72 4.27
C ASP A 51 -2.99 -0.84 3.25
N LEU A 52 -3.64 -2.01 3.21
CA LEU A 52 -4.90 -2.18 2.50
C LEU A 52 -5.84 -1.11 3.03
N ARG A 53 -6.09 -0.09 2.20
CA ARG A 53 -7.02 0.96 2.57
C ARG A 53 -8.40 0.36 2.49
N GLU A 54 -8.94 -0.04 3.64
CA GLU A 54 -10.35 -0.40 3.75
C GLU A 54 -11.16 0.89 3.57
N ILE A 55 -11.79 1.01 2.41
CA ILE A 55 -12.64 2.15 2.07
C ILE A 55 -14.04 1.80 2.51
N LYS A 56 -14.67 2.63 3.33
CA LYS A 56 -16.07 2.43 3.73
C LYS A 56 -17.01 2.88 2.62
N ARG A 57 -18.24 2.39 2.65
CA ARG A 57 -19.27 2.82 1.70
C ARG A 57 -19.46 4.34 1.76
N GLY A 58 -19.44 4.98 0.60
CA GLY A 58 -19.54 6.44 0.44
C GLY A 58 -18.22 7.18 0.61
N GLU A 59 -17.14 6.52 1.03
CA GLU A 59 -15.81 7.15 1.06
C GLU A 59 -15.19 7.15 -0.34
N THR A 60 -14.51 8.26 -0.65
CA THR A 60 -13.77 8.47 -1.90
C THR A 60 -12.28 8.49 -1.63
N VAL A 61 -11.51 7.84 -2.49
CA VAL A 61 -10.05 7.88 -2.47
C VAL A 61 -9.50 8.29 -3.83
N GLU A 62 -8.40 9.02 -3.83
CA GLU A 62 -7.64 9.32 -5.04
C GLU A 62 -6.56 8.27 -5.22
N LEU A 63 -6.47 7.68 -6.42
CA LEU A 63 -5.50 6.64 -6.76
C LEU A 63 -4.79 6.97 -8.07
N SER A 64 -3.52 6.57 -8.15
CA SER A 64 -2.65 6.69 -9.32
C SER A 64 -1.62 5.55 -9.34
N GLY A 65 -1.02 5.28 -10.48
CA GLY A 65 -0.05 4.21 -10.68
C GLY A 65 -0.69 2.82 -10.66
N ILE A 66 0.07 1.83 -10.16
CA ILE A 66 -0.38 0.44 -10.09
C ILE A 66 -1.19 0.21 -8.81
N VAL A 67 -2.48 -0.07 -8.96
CA VAL A 67 -3.40 -0.43 -7.88
C VAL A 67 -3.65 -1.92 -7.91
N ARG A 68 -3.37 -2.61 -6.81
CA ARG A 68 -3.65 -4.05 -6.66
C ARG A 68 -4.85 -4.25 -5.76
N VAL A 69 -5.93 -4.82 -6.29
CA VAL A 69 -7.15 -5.07 -5.51
C VAL A 69 -6.90 -6.24 -4.55
N GLY A 70 -7.24 -6.05 -3.27
CA GLY A 70 -6.88 -6.92 -2.14
C GLY A 70 -5.54 -6.57 -1.48
N LYS A 71 -4.77 -5.63 -2.04
CA LYS A 71 -3.54 -5.11 -1.40
C LYS A 71 -3.57 -3.61 -1.16
N THR A 72 -3.86 -2.82 -2.19
CA THR A 72 -3.93 -1.35 -2.15
C THR A 72 -5.37 -0.87 -1.94
N LEU A 73 -6.33 -1.57 -2.55
CA LEU A 73 -7.73 -1.22 -2.60
C LEU A 73 -8.56 -2.47 -2.26
N SER A 74 -9.54 -2.38 -1.36
CA SER A 74 -10.43 -3.51 -1.08
C SER A 74 -11.29 -3.88 -2.30
N ALA A 75 -11.60 -5.17 -2.48
CA ALA A 75 -12.58 -5.60 -3.48
C ALA A 75 -13.97 -5.02 -3.18
N GLY A 76 -14.76 -4.76 -4.22
CA GLY A 76 -16.09 -4.16 -4.08
C GLY A 76 -16.58 -3.45 -5.33
N TYR A 77 -17.67 -2.70 -5.17
CA TYR A 77 -18.22 -1.85 -6.22
C TYR A 77 -17.80 -0.40 -6.00
N TYR A 78 -17.33 0.25 -7.08
CA TYR A 78 -16.84 1.62 -7.04
C TYR A 78 -17.43 2.45 -8.17
N ASN A 79 -17.76 3.71 -7.88
CA ASN A 79 -17.79 4.73 -8.91
C ASN A 79 -16.36 5.23 -9.12
N ILE A 80 -15.93 5.31 -10.37
CA ILE A 80 -14.60 5.78 -10.75
C ILE A 80 -14.78 7.06 -11.53
N GLU A 81 -14.16 8.13 -11.06
CA GLU A 81 -14.36 9.47 -11.60
C GLU A 81 -13.00 10.11 -11.92
N SER A 82 -12.94 10.85 -13.02
CA SER A 82 -11.86 11.81 -13.25
C SER A 82 -12.38 13.23 -13.09
N LYS A 83 -11.53 14.09 -12.50
CA LYS A 83 -11.74 15.55 -12.47
C LYS A 83 -11.20 16.25 -13.72
N SER A 84 -10.58 15.50 -14.63
CA SER A 84 -10.12 16.01 -15.92
C SER A 84 -11.30 16.38 -16.81
N ASN A 85 -11.13 17.42 -17.63
CA ASN A 85 -12.12 17.85 -18.62
C ASN A 85 -11.92 17.19 -20.00
N LYS A 86 -11.04 16.19 -20.08
CA LYS A 86 -10.72 15.39 -21.26
C LYS A 86 -11.08 13.93 -21.02
N GLU A 87 -11.21 13.14 -22.07
CA GLU A 87 -11.34 11.69 -21.94
C GLU A 87 -10.15 11.10 -21.19
N GLU A 88 -10.43 10.18 -20.26
CA GLU A 88 -9.42 9.50 -19.46
C GLU A 88 -9.60 7.99 -19.58
N THR A 89 -8.48 7.28 -19.57
CA THR A 89 -8.46 5.82 -19.57
C THR A 89 -7.59 5.28 -18.44
N PHE A 90 -7.92 4.09 -17.99
CA PHE A 90 -7.02 3.28 -17.18
C PHE A 90 -6.91 1.87 -17.78
N LEU A 91 -5.79 1.20 -17.54
CA LEU A 91 -5.62 -0.18 -17.97
C LEU A 91 -6.13 -1.10 -16.87
N PHE A 92 -7.02 -2.02 -17.25
CA PHE A 92 -7.51 -3.08 -16.38
C PHE A 92 -6.84 -4.40 -16.74
N TYR A 93 -6.29 -5.06 -15.74
CA TYR A 93 -5.76 -6.41 -15.83
C TYR A 93 -6.58 -7.32 -14.92
N LYS A 94 -7.03 -8.45 -15.46
CA LYS A 94 -7.85 -9.40 -14.73
C LYS A 94 -7.12 -9.97 -13.51
N ASP A 95 -5.83 -10.25 -13.67
CA ASP A 95 -4.98 -10.87 -12.66
C ASP A 95 -3.50 -10.56 -12.91
N LYS A 96 -2.62 -11.14 -12.07
CA LYS A 96 -1.16 -10.98 -12.14
C LYS A 96 -0.57 -11.54 -13.44
N GLU A 97 -1.11 -12.64 -13.96
CA GLU A 97 -0.61 -13.26 -15.19
C GLU A 97 -0.88 -12.34 -16.39
N ALA A 98 -2.10 -11.80 -16.50
CA ALA A 98 -2.45 -10.81 -17.50
C ALA A 98 -1.56 -9.56 -17.40
N PHE A 99 -1.23 -9.10 -16.18
CA PHE A 99 -0.31 -7.98 -15.97
C PHE A 99 1.12 -8.28 -16.46
N GLU A 100 1.66 -9.46 -16.13
CA GLU A 100 3.01 -9.87 -16.55
C GLU A 100 3.12 -10.07 -18.07
N LYS A 101 2.03 -10.49 -18.73
CA LYS A 101 1.94 -10.62 -20.18
C LYS A 101 1.51 -9.34 -20.90
N ASN A 102 1.22 -8.29 -20.16
CA ASN A 102 0.67 -7.03 -20.64
C ASN A 102 -0.65 -7.18 -21.44
N GLU A 103 -1.51 -8.10 -21.02
CA GLU A 103 -2.83 -8.36 -21.59
C GLU A 103 -3.91 -7.52 -20.89
N SER A 104 -3.92 -6.21 -21.17
CA SER A 104 -4.86 -5.27 -20.56
C SER A 104 -6.15 -5.03 -21.37
N LYS A 105 -7.17 -4.52 -20.69
CA LYS A 105 -8.32 -3.85 -21.29
C LYS A 105 -8.23 -2.35 -21.01
N ASN A 106 -8.38 -1.53 -22.04
CA ASN A 106 -8.54 -0.09 -21.86
C ASN A 106 -9.96 0.21 -21.37
N GLU A 107 -10.08 0.74 -20.16
CA GLU A 107 -11.35 1.19 -19.61
C GLU A 107 -11.45 2.71 -19.79
N LEU A 108 -12.40 3.13 -20.62
CA LEU A 108 -12.66 4.54 -20.90
C LEU A 108 -13.64 5.11 -19.86
N LEU A 109 -13.27 6.24 -19.28
CA LEU A 109 -14.19 7.08 -18.52
C LEU A 109 -14.83 8.05 -19.52
N ILE A 110 -16.11 7.85 -19.79
CA ILE A 110 -16.87 8.68 -20.73
C ILE A 110 -17.47 9.85 -19.95
N PRO A 111 -17.35 11.09 -20.45
CA PRO A 111 -18.01 12.24 -19.83
C PRO A 111 -19.53 12.10 -19.92
N ASP A 112 -20.23 12.38 -18.82
CA ASP A 112 -21.69 12.52 -18.86
C ASP A 112 -22.07 13.63 -19.86
N SER A 113 -23.00 13.33 -20.76
CA SER A 113 -23.38 14.22 -21.86
C SER A 113 -24.24 15.40 -21.42
N ASN A 114 -24.72 15.40 -20.18
CA ASN A 114 -25.54 16.46 -19.59
C ASN A 114 -24.69 17.41 -18.72
N GLU A 115 -24.11 18.43 -19.35
CA GLU A 115 -23.59 19.70 -18.78
C GLU A 115 -22.66 19.70 -17.55
N GLN A 116 -22.30 18.56 -16.96
CA GLN A 116 -21.22 18.44 -15.98
C GLN A 116 -20.26 17.33 -16.43
N LYS A 117 -19.17 17.76 -17.07
CA LYS A 117 -18.10 16.92 -17.65
C LYS A 117 -17.28 16.20 -16.58
N THR A 118 -17.88 15.32 -15.80
CA THR A 118 -17.14 14.35 -15.00
C THR A 118 -17.14 13.05 -15.78
N ASN A 119 -15.95 12.58 -16.16
CA ASN A 119 -15.81 11.26 -16.75
C ASN A 119 -16.04 10.23 -15.65
N ILE A 120 -17.20 9.59 -15.64
CA ILE A 120 -17.58 8.67 -14.57
C ILE A 120 -17.92 7.30 -15.12
N ARG A 121 -17.37 6.27 -14.49
CA ARG A 121 -17.85 4.90 -14.62
C ARG A 121 -18.53 4.49 -13.33
N PHE A 122 -19.84 4.22 -13.42
CA PHE A 122 -20.67 3.87 -12.28
C PHE A 122 -20.63 2.38 -11.96
N ASN A 123 -20.63 2.05 -10.66
CA ASN A 123 -20.76 0.69 -10.13
C ASN A 123 -19.80 -0.34 -10.78
N TYR A 124 -18.56 0.06 -11.01
CA TYR A 124 -17.52 -0.82 -11.52
C TYR A 124 -17.14 -1.85 -10.45
N LYS A 125 -17.24 -3.13 -10.81
CA LYS A 125 -16.91 -4.24 -9.91
C LYS A 125 -15.42 -4.52 -9.97
N LEU A 126 -14.75 -4.43 -8.83
CA LEU A 126 -13.37 -4.82 -8.63
C LEU A 126 -13.29 -6.06 -7.73
N GLU A 127 -12.63 -7.09 -8.23
CA GLU A 127 -12.43 -8.36 -7.54
C GLU A 127 -10.99 -8.46 -7.02
N GLU A 128 -10.81 -9.18 -5.92
CA GLU A 128 -9.48 -9.44 -5.38
C GLU A 128 -8.57 -10.08 -6.44
N GLY A 129 -7.34 -9.59 -6.55
CA GLY A 129 -6.39 -10.01 -7.57
C GLY A 129 -6.43 -9.20 -8.86
N ASN A 130 -7.47 -8.39 -9.12
CA ASN A 130 -7.45 -7.43 -10.22
C ASN A 130 -6.33 -6.40 -10.03
N ILE A 131 -5.82 -5.89 -11.14
CA ILE A 131 -4.79 -4.85 -11.16
C ILE A 131 -5.24 -3.73 -12.08
N LEU A 132 -5.09 -2.48 -11.64
CA LEU A 132 -5.35 -1.30 -12.43
C LEU A 132 -4.04 -0.55 -12.61
N GLU A 133 -3.76 -0.08 -13.82
CA GLU A 133 -2.72 0.90 -14.09
C GLU A 133 -3.37 2.23 -14.47
N ILE A 134 -3.17 3.21 -13.59
CA ILE A 134 -3.83 4.51 -13.61
C ILE A 134 -2.76 5.57 -13.88
N LEU A 135 -2.72 6.10 -15.10
CA LEU A 135 -1.70 7.07 -15.50
C LEU A 135 -1.96 8.45 -14.89
N ASP A 136 -3.22 8.90 -14.97
CA ASP A 136 -3.68 10.16 -14.40
C ASP A 136 -4.58 9.90 -13.19
N PRO A 137 -4.49 10.69 -12.10
CA PRO A 137 -5.22 10.41 -10.86
C PRO A 137 -6.74 10.27 -11.04
N LEU A 138 -7.30 9.20 -10.48
CA LEU A 138 -8.72 8.88 -10.51
C LEU A 138 -9.30 8.77 -9.09
N PHE A 139 -10.58 9.11 -8.95
CA PHE A 139 -11.32 9.11 -7.69
C PHE A 139 -12.24 7.90 -7.62
N PHE A 140 -12.03 7.03 -6.63
CA PHE A 140 -12.79 5.81 -6.41
C PHE A 140 -13.70 5.98 -5.20
N THR A 141 -15.01 6.01 -5.43
CA THR A 141 -16.03 6.10 -4.39
C THR A 141 -16.68 4.74 -4.18
N ARG A 142 -16.59 4.16 -2.99
CA ARG A 142 -17.18 2.83 -2.73
C ARG A 142 -18.71 2.91 -2.67
N THR A 143 -19.40 2.10 -3.46
CA THR A 143 -20.87 2.11 -3.53
C THR A 143 -21.54 0.91 -2.84
N GLY A 144 -20.82 -0.22 -2.72
CA GLY A 144 -21.30 -1.49 -2.15
C GLY A 144 -20.40 -2.10 -1.09
#